data_AF-A0A1I5TD03-F1
#
_entry.id   AF-A0A1I5TD03-F1
#
_cell.length_a   1.000
_cell.length_b   1.000
_cell.length_c   1.000
_cell.angle_alpha   90.00
_cell.angle_beta   90.00
_cell.angle_gamma   90.00
#
_symmetry.space_group_name_H-M   'P 1'
#
loop_
_entity.id
_entity.type
_entity.pdbx_description
1 polymer ?
#
loop_
_entity_poly.entity_id
_entity_poly.type
_entity_poly.pdbx_seq_one_letter_code
_entity_poly.pdbx_strand_id
1 'polypeptide(L)'
;MFQFFNHNTGKHRSILCLFCLIFAITANAQKESPDLRAAETEKKLTDDERFQMVYSVIGSVPSIGMPRDPRIPEGVSMSAGYTPGIPRLGIPAIQKQ
;
A
#
# COMPACT_ATOMS: atom_id res chain seq x y z
N MET A 1 35.43 3.37 58.16
CA MET A 1 35.33 4.52 57.24
C MET A 1 34.45 4.09 56.08
N PHE A 2 33.52 4.96 55.69
CA PHE A 2 32.27 4.69 54.97
C PHE A 2 32.32 3.78 53.73
N GLN A 3 31.32 2.90 53.63
CA GLN A 3 30.83 2.30 52.39
C GLN A 3 30.37 3.39 51.41
N PHE A 4 30.70 3.27 50.12
CA PHE A 4 29.87 3.68 48.98
C PHE A 4 30.54 3.16 47.68
N PHE A 5 29.75 2.94 46.62
CA PHE A 5 30.03 2.34 45.31
C PHE A 5 29.84 0.81 45.24
N ASN A 6 29.01 0.21 44.37
CA ASN A 6 28.19 0.73 43.27
C ASN A 6 27.17 -0.37 42.89
N HIS A 7 25.90 -0.20 43.25
CA HIS A 7 24.80 -1.15 42.95
C HIS A 7 23.88 -0.53 41.89
N ASN A 8 24.32 -0.41 40.63
CA ASN A 8 23.43 0.16 39.59
C ASN A 8 23.73 -0.16 38.12
N THR A 9 24.28 -1.32 37.75
CA THR A 9 24.52 -1.65 36.32
C THR A 9 23.46 -2.59 35.71
N GLY A 10 22.68 -3.31 36.54
CA GLY A 10 21.62 -4.23 36.07
C GLY A 10 20.30 -3.54 35.71
N LYS A 11 19.92 -2.47 36.43
CA LYS A 11 18.65 -1.77 36.23
C LYS A 11 18.56 -1.05 34.88
N HIS A 12 19.66 -0.44 34.43
CA HIS A 12 19.69 0.26 33.13
C HIS A 12 19.55 -0.67 31.92
N ARG A 13 20.11 -1.89 31.98
CA ARG A 13 19.93 -2.90 30.91
C ARG A 13 18.49 -3.45 30.87
N SER A 14 17.88 -3.63 32.04
CA SER A 14 16.50 -4.08 32.18
C SER A 14 15.49 -3.03 31.69
N ILE A 15 15.69 -1.75 32.03
CA ILE A 15 14.85 -0.64 31.58
C ILE A 15 14.96 -0.47 30.04
N LEU A 16 16.17 -0.61 29.48
CA LEU A 16 16.37 -0.52 28.03
C LEU A 16 15.67 -1.66 27.28
N CYS A 17 15.76 -2.91 27.77
CA CYS A 17 15.00 -4.03 27.20
C CYS A 17 13.47 -3.82 27.30
N LEU A 18 12.98 -3.28 28.42
CA LEU A 18 11.56 -3.00 28.60
C LEU A 18 11.07 -1.92 27.62
N PHE A 19 11.87 -0.88 27.41
CA PHE A 19 11.60 0.15 26.39
C PHE A 19 11.60 -0.42 24.97
N CYS A 20 12.55 -1.29 24.63
CA CYS A 20 12.59 -1.96 23.32
C CYS A 20 11.37 -2.88 23.10
N LEU A 21 10.94 -3.61 24.13
CA LEU A 21 9.75 -4.47 24.06
C LEU A 21 8.47 -3.65 23.87
N ILE A 22 8.30 -2.56 24.61
CA ILE A 22 7.13 -1.68 24.46
C ILE A 22 7.09 -1.06 23.06
N PHE A 23 8.24 -0.63 22.51
CA PHE A 23 8.34 -0.07 21.16
C PHE A 23 8.04 -1.10 20.07
N ALA A 24 8.45 -2.35 20.26
CA ALA A 24 8.14 -3.44 19.32
C ALA A 24 6.66 -3.84 19.32
N ILE A 25 6.00 -3.78 20.49
CA ILE A 25 4.57 -4.09 20.63
C ILE A 25 3.71 -3.00 19.99
N THR A 26 4.05 -1.71 20.15
CA THR A 26 3.31 -0.62 19.50
C THR A 26 3.51 -0.60 17.98
N ALA A 27 4.70 -0.96 17.48
CA ALA A 27 4.98 -0.98 16.05
C ALA A 27 4.13 -2.00 15.26
N ASN A 28 3.73 -3.12 15.88
CA ASN A 28 2.90 -4.15 15.23
C ASN A 28 1.39 -3.90 15.36
N ALA A 29 0.95 -3.09 16.32
CA ALA A 29 -0.48 -2.96 16.66
C ALA A 29 -1.30 -2.11 15.68
N GLN A 30 -0.66 -1.41 14.72
CA GLN A 30 -1.32 -0.32 13.98
C GLN A 30 -1.53 -0.59 12.48
N LYS A 31 -1.57 -1.86 12.06
CA LYS A 31 -1.91 -2.21 10.68
C LYS A 31 -3.34 -2.75 10.65
N GLU A 32 -4.30 -1.89 10.30
CA GLU A 32 -5.68 -2.31 10.00
C GLU A 32 -5.66 -3.50 9.02
N SER A 33 -6.70 -4.35 9.02
CA SER A 33 -6.74 -5.45 8.05
C SER A 33 -6.71 -4.88 6.62
N PRO A 34 -6.06 -5.56 5.66
CA PRO A 34 -6.08 -5.14 4.25
C PRO A 34 -7.50 -4.90 3.73
N ASP A 35 -8.44 -5.74 4.14
CA ASP A 35 -9.85 -5.66 3.73
C ASP A 35 -10.53 -4.40 4.26
N LEU A 36 -10.27 -4.01 5.53
CA LEU A 36 -10.81 -2.77 6.07
C LEU A 36 -10.27 -1.55 5.33
N ARG A 37 -8.97 -1.52 5.03
CA ARG A 37 -8.38 -0.42 4.23
C ARG A 37 -8.96 -0.36 2.82
N ALA A 38 -9.21 -1.51 2.19
CA ALA A 38 -9.83 -1.58 0.87
C ALA A 38 -11.27 -1.04 0.92
N ALA A 39 -12.07 -1.49 1.89
CA ALA A 39 -13.45 -1.03 2.09
C ALA A 39 -13.53 0.48 2.35
N GLU A 40 -12.65 1.02 3.20
CA GLU A 40 -12.58 2.47 3.45
C GLU A 40 -12.11 3.27 2.23
N THR A 41 -11.33 2.66 1.35
CA THR A 41 -10.93 3.28 0.08
C THR A 41 -12.10 3.25 -0.92
N GLU A 42 -12.81 2.14 -1.02
CA GLU A 42 -13.97 1.97 -1.91
C GLU A 42 -15.09 2.96 -1.58
N LYS A 43 -15.35 3.23 -0.29
CA LYS A 43 -16.31 4.25 0.17
C LYS A 43 -16.00 5.67 -0.32
N LYS A 44 -14.74 5.95 -0.68
CA LYS A 44 -14.30 7.28 -1.17
C LYS A 44 -14.39 7.43 -2.69
N LEU A 45 -14.69 6.35 -3.41
CA LEU A 45 -14.89 6.36 -4.86
C LEU A 45 -16.22 7.02 -5.20
N THR A 46 -16.19 7.87 -6.23
CA THR A 46 -17.43 8.24 -6.93
C THR A 46 -17.98 7.04 -7.70
N ASP A 47 -19.24 7.11 -8.12
CA ASP A 47 -19.84 6.05 -8.94
C ASP A 47 -19.06 5.86 -10.25
N ASP A 48 -18.66 6.94 -10.92
CA ASP A 48 -17.84 6.88 -12.14
C ASP A 48 -16.48 6.22 -11.90
N GLU A 49 -15.80 6.55 -10.79
CA GLU A 49 -14.53 5.92 -10.41
C GLU A 49 -14.73 4.41 -10.13
N ARG A 50 -15.83 4.04 -9.47
CA ARG A 50 -16.18 2.63 -9.19
C ARG A 50 -16.49 1.86 -10.48
N PHE A 51 -17.26 2.45 -11.39
CA PHE A 51 -17.56 1.84 -12.69
C PHE A 51 -16.32 1.72 -13.57
N GLN A 52 -15.41 2.69 -13.54
CA GLN A 52 -14.14 2.62 -14.26
C GLN A 52 -13.31 1.40 -13.84
N MET A 53 -13.30 1.06 -12.55
CA MET A 53 -12.46 -0.01 -12.01
C MET A 53 -12.92 -1.43 -12.38
N VAL A 54 -14.17 -1.62 -12.83
CA VAL A 54 -14.71 -2.96 -13.16
C VAL A 54 -14.52 -3.37 -14.63
N TYR A 55 -13.95 -2.51 -15.47
CA TYR A 55 -13.57 -2.86 -16.83
C TYR A 55 -12.11 -2.51 -17.12
N SER A 56 -11.54 -3.18 -18.13
CA SER A 56 -10.21 -2.91 -18.64
C SER A 56 -10.29 -2.62 -20.13
N VAL A 57 -9.33 -1.86 -20.65
CA VAL A 57 -9.15 -1.67 -22.09
C VAL A 57 -8.06 -2.58 -22.61
N ILE A 58 -8.23 -3.08 -23.83
CA ILE A 58 -7.21 -3.87 -24.50
C ILE A 58 -6.21 -2.91 -25.16
N GLY A 59 -4.93 -3.29 -25.16
CA GLY A 59 -3.90 -2.61 -25.95
C GLY A 59 -4.18 -2.65 -27.46
N SER A 60 -3.28 -2.08 -28.26
CA SER A 60 -3.42 -2.16 -29.72
C SER A 60 -3.36 -3.62 -30.19
N VAL A 61 -4.26 -3.99 -31.10
CA VAL A 61 -4.28 -5.29 -31.78
C VAL A 61 -4.24 -5.06 -33.30
N PRO A 62 -3.04 -4.87 -33.89
CA PRO A 62 -2.90 -4.48 -35.29
C PRO A 62 -3.49 -5.49 -36.28
N SER A 63 -3.49 -6.78 -35.95
CA SER A 63 -4.00 -7.86 -36.81
C SER A 63 -5.49 -7.73 -37.15
N ILE A 64 -6.26 -7.07 -36.28
CA ILE A 64 -7.69 -6.82 -36.47
C ILE A 64 -8.00 -5.33 -36.62
N GLY A 65 -6.97 -4.51 -36.82
CA GLY A 65 -7.11 -3.06 -36.98
C GLY A 65 -7.56 -2.32 -35.72
N MET A 66 -7.37 -2.89 -34.52
CA MET A 66 -7.74 -2.21 -33.28
C MET A 66 -6.62 -1.27 -32.82
N PRO A 67 -6.83 0.07 -32.86
CA PRO A 67 -5.82 1.02 -32.43
C PRO A 67 -5.67 1.01 -30.91
N ARG A 68 -4.61 1.67 -30.42
CA ARG A 68 -4.39 1.89 -28.98
C ARG A 68 -5.53 2.73 -28.38
N ASP A 69 -6.08 2.30 -27.26
CA ASP A 69 -7.04 3.11 -26.50
C ASP A 69 -6.33 4.31 -25.85
N PRO A 70 -6.87 5.55 -25.97
CA PRO A 70 -6.24 6.77 -25.44
C PRO A 70 -6.10 6.76 -23.91
N ARG A 71 -6.81 5.88 -23.19
CA ARG A 71 -6.68 5.74 -21.74
C ARG A 71 -5.38 5.05 -21.33
N ILE A 72 -4.66 4.42 -22.24
CA ILE A 72 -3.38 3.77 -21.96
C ILE A 72 -2.24 4.77 -22.21
N PRO A 73 -1.49 5.22 -21.16
CA PRO A 73 -0.43 6.22 -21.30
C PRO A 73 0.72 5.78 -22.20
N GLU A 74 1.33 6.69 -22.95
CA GLU A 74 2.50 6.40 -23.78
C GLU A 74 3.63 5.73 -22.98
N GLY A 75 4.37 4.82 -23.63
CA GLY A 75 5.44 4.05 -23.00
C GLY A 75 4.98 2.88 -22.12
N VAL A 76 3.67 2.73 -21.86
CA VAL A 76 3.13 1.53 -21.20
C VAL A 76 3.03 0.38 -22.21
N SER A 77 3.55 -0.79 -21.83
CA SER A 77 3.50 -2.02 -22.62
C SER A 77 2.06 -2.42 -22.95
N MET A 78 1.87 -2.96 -24.15
CA MET A 78 0.58 -3.51 -24.57
C MET A 78 0.25 -4.76 -23.78
N SER A 79 -1.00 -4.84 -23.33
CA SER A 79 -1.54 -5.93 -22.53
C SER A 79 -2.96 -6.27 -22.96
N ALA A 80 -3.43 -7.44 -22.53
CA ALA A 80 -4.83 -7.85 -22.70
C ALA A 80 -5.80 -7.08 -21.80
N GLY A 81 -5.30 -6.20 -20.92
CA GLY A 81 -6.12 -5.41 -20.01
C GLY A 81 -5.31 -4.37 -19.27
N TYR A 82 -5.65 -3.10 -19.50
CA TYR A 82 -5.22 -1.94 -18.73
C TYR A 82 -6.44 -1.31 -18.05
N THR A 83 -6.40 -1.16 -16.74
CA THR A 83 -7.40 -0.41 -15.97
C THR A 83 -6.74 0.83 -15.37
N PRO A 84 -7.17 2.05 -15.75
CA PRO A 84 -6.62 3.26 -15.17
C PRO A 84 -6.88 3.30 -13.65
N GLY A 85 -5.86 3.72 -12.89
CA GLY A 85 -5.97 3.90 -11.44
C GLY A 85 -6.76 5.17 -11.06
N ILE A 86 -6.85 5.42 -9.75
CA ILE A 86 -7.49 6.61 -9.16
C ILE A 86 -6.43 7.39 -8.37
N PRO A 87 -5.70 8.34 -9.00
CA PRO A 87 -4.56 9.03 -8.37
C PRO A 87 -4.91 9.77 -7.08
N ARG A 88 -6.10 10.38 -7.00
CA ARG A 88 -6.58 11.09 -5.80
C ARG A 88 -6.67 10.18 -4.58
N LEU A 89 -6.89 8.89 -4.78
CA LEU A 89 -6.96 7.88 -3.72
C LEU A 89 -5.68 7.04 -3.62
N GLY A 90 -4.65 7.32 -4.42
CA GLY A 90 -3.41 6.54 -4.45
C GLY A 90 -3.55 5.14 -5.04
N ILE A 91 -4.62 4.86 -5.79
CA ILE A 91 -4.84 3.57 -6.44
C ILE A 91 -4.04 3.54 -7.75
N PRO A 92 -3.07 2.63 -7.94
CA PRO A 92 -2.29 2.54 -9.17
C PRO A 92 -3.11 1.94 -10.32
N ALA A 93 -2.65 2.14 -11.55
CA ALA A 93 -3.20 1.42 -12.69
C ALA A 93 -2.91 -0.09 -12.57
N ILE A 94 -3.86 -0.92 -13.04
CA ILE A 94 -3.73 -2.38 -13.05
C ILE A 94 -3.50 -2.83 -14.48
N GLN A 95 -2.56 -3.75 -14.67
CA GLN A 95 -2.23 -4.32 -15.96
C GLN A 95 -2.19 -5.84 -15.86
N LYS A 96 -2.79 -6.51 -16.85
CA LYS A 96 -2.57 -7.94 -17.06
C LYS A 96 -1.16 -8.11 -17.62
N GLN A 97 -0.28 -8.79 -16.88
CA GLN A 97 1.04 -9.20 -17.37
C GLN A 97 0.92 -10.37 -18.34
#